data_AF-A0A931LTL5-F1
#
_entry.id   AF-A0A931LTL5-F1
#
_cell.length_a   1.000
_cell.length_b   1.000
_cell.length_c   1.000
_cell.angle_alpha   90.00
_cell.angle_beta   90.00
_cell.angle_gamma   90.00
#
_symmetry.space_group_name_H-M   'P 1'
#
loop_
_entity.id
_entity.type
_entity.pdbx_description
1 polymer ?
#
loop_
_entity_poly.entity_id
_entity_poly.type
_entity_poly.pdbx_seq_one_letter_code
_entity_poly.pdbx_strand_id
1 'polypeptide(L)'
;MNKDKAYDFFSAYQEGVLDPGLRQAFEQKLASDPQVAEEYRRFELTLREVDEVFRSPVETPRDLHERILSRIDRHLYEQKRKRPVLGLAGIWRNLAFGTLAAAALIGGIYGLMTRAGGPARAGVVGQSGTTSLQFHASLSSMFVEINAAREETLTVRSIDGQVLNEVRIPAGEWRRTPLLNRQETAAVLSVEIEGDKLSHIVGLPGRVQTSLQTGSGNLAEFARALAGWYRSPVLVEVAQPTQPVRWNFTQSGPTEAASAALQDMPFTVESRDPNLVRIADR
;
A
#
# COMPACT_ATOMS: atom_id res chain seq x y z
N MET A 1 7.15 27.12 19.71
CA MET A 1 7.34 25.65 19.73
C MET A 1 8.00 25.24 21.04
N ASN A 2 7.56 24.15 21.67
CA ASN A 2 8.19 23.62 22.89
C ASN A 2 9.45 22.82 22.54
N LYS A 3 10.37 22.67 23.50
CA LYS A 3 11.66 21.97 23.33
C LYS A 3 11.49 20.52 22.89
N ASP A 4 10.57 19.78 23.52
CA ASP A 4 10.34 18.36 23.17
C ASP A 4 9.84 18.19 21.73
N LYS A 5 8.97 19.10 21.28
CA LYS A 5 8.49 19.11 19.89
C LYS A 5 9.58 19.47 18.88
N ALA A 6 10.65 20.15 19.29
CA ALA A 6 11.75 20.46 18.39
C ALA A 6 12.53 19.18 18.03
N TYR A 7 12.64 18.21 18.95
CA TYR A 7 13.35 16.96 18.70
C TYR A 7 12.66 16.08 17.65
N ASP A 8 11.33 16.07 17.66
CA ASP A 8 10.53 15.34 16.67
C ASP A 8 10.78 15.85 15.23
N PHE A 9 11.27 17.09 15.08
CA PHE A 9 11.53 17.71 13.78
C PHE A 9 12.97 17.58 13.28
N PHE A 10 13.90 17.00 14.06
CA PHE A 10 15.31 16.92 13.67
C PHE A 10 15.51 16.12 12.38
N SER A 11 14.95 14.92 12.29
CA SER A 11 15.05 14.05 11.11
C SER A 11 14.37 14.69 9.89
N ALA A 12 13.14 15.19 10.06
CA ALA A 12 12.36 15.73 8.96
C ALA A 12 12.92 17.08 8.43
N TYR A 13 13.60 17.87 9.27
CA TYR A 13 14.31 19.07 8.84
C TYR A 13 15.58 18.72 8.04
N GLN A 14 16.35 17.74 8.52
CA GLN A 14 17.55 17.25 7.83
C GLN A 14 17.24 16.63 6.46
N GLU A 15 16.12 15.92 6.35
CA GLU A 15 15.63 15.32 5.10
C GLU A 15 14.96 16.34 4.16
N GLY A 16 14.74 17.57 4.62
CA GLY A 16 14.11 18.63 3.83
C GLY A 16 12.61 18.41 3.55
N VAL A 17 11.96 17.52 4.29
CA VAL A 17 10.53 17.16 4.14
C VAL A 17 9.60 17.96 5.05
N LEU A 18 10.15 18.87 5.85
CA LEU A 18 9.37 19.72 6.75
C LEU A 18 8.52 20.74 5.98
N ASP A 19 7.27 20.95 6.41
CA ASP A 19 6.40 21.99 5.88
C ASP A 19 7.07 23.39 6.01
N PRO A 20 6.96 24.29 5.02
CA PRO A 20 7.63 25.60 5.04
C PRO A 20 7.36 26.43 6.29
N GLY A 21 6.14 26.40 6.84
CA GLY A 21 5.79 27.15 8.04
C GLY A 21 6.43 26.57 9.30
N LEU A 22 6.46 25.23 9.40
CA LEU A 22 7.14 24.53 10.49
C LEU A 22 8.66 24.71 10.41
N ARG A 23 9.20 24.77 9.19
CA ARG A 23 10.63 24.96 8.94
C ARG A 23 11.08 26.31 9.49
N GLN A 24 10.34 27.36 9.15
CA GLN A 24 10.62 28.71 9.66
C GLN A 24 10.51 28.79 11.18
N ALA A 25 9.50 28.15 11.77
CA ALA A 25 9.33 28.10 13.22
C ALA A 25 10.47 27.32 13.93
N PHE A 26 10.98 26.26 13.29
CA PHE A 26 12.12 25.47 13.78
C PHE A 26 13.44 26.24 13.66
N GLU A 27 13.70 26.89 12.53
CA GLU A 27 14.87 27.76 12.32
C GLU A 27 14.88 28.92 13.34
N GLN A 28 13.73 29.54 13.59
CA GLN A 28 13.59 30.56 14.62
C GLN A 28 13.87 30.00 16.02
N LYS A 29 13.42 28.77 16.30
CA LYS A 29 13.67 28.11 17.58
C LYS A 29 15.16 27.81 17.77
N LEU A 30 15.85 27.31 16.74
CA LEU A 30 17.30 27.10 16.73
C LEU A 30 18.07 28.41 16.97
N ALA A 31 17.62 29.52 16.38
CA ALA A 31 18.24 30.82 16.60
C ALA A 31 18.01 31.36 18.02
N SER A 32 16.84 31.08 18.61
CA SER A 32 16.47 31.60 19.93
C SER A 32 16.97 30.77 21.12
N ASP A 33 17.26 29.49 20.92
CA ASP A 33 17.53 28.52 21.99
C ASP A 33 18.87 27.79 21.74
N PRO A 34 19.96 28.24 22.40
CA PRO A 34 21.30 27.68 22.19
C PRO A 34 21.40 26.19 22.52
N GLN A 35 20.58 25.71 23.46
CA GLN A 35 20.61 24.32 23.87
C GLN A 35 20.06 23.42 22.77
N VAL A 36 18.92 23.80 22.17
CA VAL A 36 18.33 23.06 21.05
C VAL A 36 19.27 23.07 19.84
N ALA A 37 19.96 24.19 19.58
CA ALA A 37 20.95 24.29 18.52
C ALA A 37 22.18 23.39 18.73
N GLU A 38 22.66 23.27 19.97
CA GLU A 38 23.75 22.37 20.33
C GLU A 38 23.36 20.91 20.14
N GLU A 39 22.16 20.53 20.57
CA GLU A 39 21.67 19.17 20.44
C GLU A 39 21.40 18.78 18.98
N TYR A 40 20.87 19.70 18.18
CA TYR A 40 20.73 19.50 16.73
C TYR A 40 22.10 19.31 16.04
N ARG A 41 23.13 20.09 16.42
CA ARG A 41 24.50 19.89 15.91
C ARG A 41 25.06 18.52 16.27
N ARG A 42 24.79 18.02 17.48
CA ARG A 42 25.20 16.65 17.87
C ARG A 42 24.49 15.58 17.04
N PHE A 43 23.19 15.76 16.81
CA PHE A 43 22.43 14.87 15.94
C PHE A 43 23.00 14.83 14.51
N GLU A 44 23.34 15.99 13.92
CA GLU A 44 23.98 16.04 12.59
C GLU A 44 25.32 15.31 12.56
N LEU A 45 26.14 15.44 13.61
CA LEU A 45 27.42 14.73 13.72
C LEU A 45 27.21 13.21 13.77
N THR A 46 26.28 12.73 14.61
CA THR A 46 25.96 11.30 14.70
C THR A 46 25.45 10.75 13.37
N LEU A 47 24.60 11.48 12.66
CA LEU A 47 24.14 11.06 11.33
C LEU A 47 25.28 10.97 10.31
N ARG A 48 26.24 11.90 10.33
CA ARG A 48 27.41 11.84 9.45
C ARG A 48 28.29 10.65 9.76
N GLU A 49 28.54 10.35 11.03
CA GLU A 49 29.31 9.17 11.44
C GLU A 49 28.64 7.88 10.96
N VAL A 50 27.32 7.78 11.09
CA VAL A 50 26.54 6.64 10.59
C VAL A 50 26.64 6.54 9.06
N ASP A 51 26.50 7.65 8.34
CA ASP A 51 26.63 7.67 6.87
C ASP A 51 28.04 7.26 6.42
N GLU A 52 29.09 7.70 7.11
CA GLU A 52 30.47 7.28 6.84
C GLU A 52 30.69 5.77 7.05
N VAL A 53 30.08 5.17 8.07
CA VAL A 53 30.10 3.72 8.28
C VAL A 53 29.42 2.97 7.12
N PHE A 54 28.28 3.47 6.65
CA PHE A 54 27.56 2.88 5.52
C PHE A 54 28.21 3.16 4.15
N ARG A 55 29.09 4.16 4.05
CA ARG A 55 29.90 4.45 2.86
C ARG A 55 31.12 3.54 2.71
N SER A 56 31.40 2.64 3.65
CA SER A 56 32.36 1.57 3.38
C SER A 56 31.92 0.82 2.13
N PRO A 57 32.76 0.71 1.08
CA PRO A 57 32.37 0.08 -0.16
C PRO A 57 32.05 -1.39 0.12
N VAL A 58 30.76 -1.70 0.17
CA VAL A 58 30.29 -3.07 0.08
C VAL A 58 30.75 -3.57 -1.27
N GLU A 59 31.65 -4.55 -1.29
CA GLU A 59 32.10 -5.17 -2.53
C GLU A 59 30.86 -5.66 -3.29
N THR A 60 30.49 -4.95 -4.36
CA THR A 60 29.44 -5.41 -5.26
C THR A 60 29.88 -6.76 -5.82
N PRO A 61 29.10 -7.84 -5.61
CA PRO A 61 29.39 -9.13 -6.21
C PRO A 61 29.60 -8.95 -7.72
N ARG A 62 30.71 -9.43 -8.27
CA ARG A 62 31.09 -9.20 -9.68
C ARG A 62 29.97 -9.61 -10.66
N ASP A 63 29.19 -10.60 -10.28
CA ASP A 63 28.13 -11.19 -11.10
C ASP A 63 26.79 -10.46 -11.01
N LEU A 64 26.67 -9.42 -10.19
CA LEU A 64 25.40 -8.70 -9.99
C LEU A 64 25.03 -7.90 -11.25
N HIS A 65 26.03 -7.35 -11.93
CA HIS A 65 25.85 -6.67 -13.22
C HIS A 65 25.36 -7.65 -14.30
N GLU A 66 25.98 -8.83 -14.41
CA GLU A 66 25.58 -9.87 -15.36
C GLU A 66 24.18 -10.42 -15.09
N ARG A 67 23.82 -10.59 -13.81
CA ARG A 67 22.47 -11.01 -13.40
C ARG A 67 21.39 -9.98 -13.70
N ILE A 68 21.70 -8.69 -13.55
CA ILE A 68 20.76 -7.62 -13.91
C ILE A 68 20.59 -7.55 -15.43
N LEU A 69 21.69 -7.55 -16.19
CA LEU A 69 21.66 -7.51 -17.65
C LEU A 69 20.89 -8.69 -18.24
N SER A 70 21.15 -9.91 -17.77
CA SER A 70 20.43 -11.11 -18.22
C SER A 70 18.94 -11.07 -17.90
N ARG A 71 18.52 -10.44 -16.78
CA ARG A 71 17.09 -10.20 -16.48
C ARG A 71 16.45 -9.17 -17.40
N ILE A 72 17.15 -8.08 -17.70
CA ILE A 72 16.66 -7.03 -18.61
C ILE A 72 16.50 -7.59 -20.02
N ASP A 73 17.51 -8.30 -20.53
CA ASP A 73 17.47 -8.91 -21.86
C ASP A 73 16.36 -9.95 -21.97
N ARG A 74 16.13 -10.75 -20.91
CA ARG A 74 15.01 -11.69 -20.87
C ARG A 74 13.66 -10.98 -20.94
N HIS A 75 13.47 -9.89 -20.19
CA HIS A 75 12.23 -9.10 -20.26
C HIS A 75 12.01 -8.47 -21.65
N LEU A 76 13.08 -7.95 -22.29
CA LEU A 76 13.01 -7.39 -23.64
C LEU A 76 12.69 -8.46 -24.69
N TYR A 77 13.26 -9.66 -24.56
CA TYR A 77 13.00 -10.79 -25.44
C TYR A 77 11.54 -11.28 -25.30
N GLU A 78 11.05 -11.43 -24.07
CA GLU A 78 9.68 -11.85 -23.78
C GLU A 78 8.65 -10.81 -24.25
N GLN A 79 8.92 -9.50 -24.12
CA GLN A 79 8.06 -8.44 -24.67
C GLN A 79 8.01 -8.45 -26.20
N LYS A 80 9.14 -8.68 -26.88
CA LYS A 80 9.19 -8.77 -28.35
C LYS A 80 8.40 -9.98 -28.87
N ARG A 81 8.38 -11.09 -28.14
CA ARG A 81 7.64 -12.31 -28.50
C ARG A 81 6.12 -12.19 -28.29
N LYS A 82 5.67 -11.30 -27.40
CA LYS A 82 4.24 -11.03 -27.12
C LYS A 82 3.60 -10.02 -28.09
N ARG A 83 4.35 -9.44 -29.04
CA ARG A 83 3.73 -8.63 -30.10
C ARG A 83 3.09 -9.58 -31.12
N PRO A 84 1.75 -9.58 -31.27
CA PRO A 84 1.10 -10.40 -32.29
C PRO A 84 1.63 -9.96 -33.66
N VAL A 85 2.09 -10.92 -34.45
CA VAL A 85 2.50 -10.70 -35.84
C VAL A 85 1.29 -10.07 -36.55
N LEU A 86 1.42 -8.79 -36.88
CA LEU A 86 0.38 -7.97 -37.49
C LEU A 86 0.17 -8.45 -38.94
N GLY A 87 -0.60 -9.52 -39.10
CA GLY A 87 -1.14 -9.91 -40.39
C GLY A 87 -2.20 -8.90 -40.85
N LEU A 88 -2.33 -8.72 -42.16
CA LEU A 88 -3.25 -7.79 -42.84
C LEU A 88 -4.72 -7.89 -42.36
N ALA A 89 -5.11 -9.00 -41.72
CA ALA A 89 -6.44 -9.22 -41.12
C ALA A 89 -6.72 -8.37 -39.87
N GLY A 90 -5.70 -7.90 -39.14
CA GLY A 90 -5.88 -7.11 -37.91
C GLY A 90 -6.32 -5.66 -38.13
N ILE A 91 -6.07 -5.11 -39.33
CA ILE A 91 -6.34 -3.70 -39.66
C ILE A 91 -7.82 -3.47 -39.98
N TRP A 92 -8.52 -4.45 -40.58
CA TRP A 92 -9.93 -4.29 -40.98
C TRP A 92 -10.92 -4.34 -39.80
N ARG A 93 -10.57 -4.98 -38.67
CA ARG A 93 -11.49 -5.10 -37.52
C ARG A 93 -11.61 -3.81 -36.69
N ASN A 94 -10.63 -2.90 -36.78
CA ASN A 94 -10.61 -1.66 -36.00
C ASN A 94 -11.25 -0.46 -36.71
N LEU A 95 -11.60 -0.57 -38.00
CA LEU A 95 -12.29 0.50 -38.74
C LEU A 95 -13.82 0.49 -38.54
N ALA A 96 -14.41 -0.61 -38.08
CA ALA A 96 -15.86 -0.73 -37.91
C ALA A 96 -16.42 -0.05 -36.64
N PHE A 97 -15.57 0.32 -35.67
CA PHE A 97 -16.00 0.88 -34.39
C PHE A 97 -15.75 2.40 -34.24
N GLY A 98 -15.25 3.06 -35.29
CA GLY A 98 -14.89 4.49 -35.26
C GLY A 98 -16.05 5.48 -35.37
N THR A 99 -17.28 5.04 -35.65
CA THR A 99 -18.41 5.94 -36.00
C THR A 99 -19.42 6.18 -34.87
N LEU A 100 -19.31 5.53 -33.71
CA LEU A 100 -20.25 5.71 -32.58
C LEU A 100 -19.77 6.63 -31.45
N ALA A 101 -18.51 7.08 -31.46
CA ALA A 101 -17.95 7.92 -30.38
C ALA A 101 -18.22 9.43 -30.54
N ALA A 102 -18.69 9.90 -31.70
CA ALA A 102 -18.83 11.33 -31.99
C ALA A 102 -20.13 11.97 -31.49
N ALA A 103 -21.14 11.20 -31.08
CA ALA A 103 -22.44 11.73 -30.66
C ALA A 103 -22.56 12.04 -29.15
N ALA A 104 -21.63 11.55 -28.31
CA ALA A 104 -21.71 11.73 -26.85
C ALA A 104 -21.10 13.05 -26.35
N LEU A 105 -20.29 13.74 -27.16
CA LEU A 105 -19.55 14.93 -26.72
C LEU A 105 -20.34 16.26 -26.85
N ILE A 106 -21.55 16.24 -27.42
CA ILE A 106 -22.35 17.47 -27.62
C ILE A 106 -23.37 17.70 -26.48
N GLY A 107 -23.66 16.70 -25.64
CA GLY A 107 -24.62 16.84 -24.53
C GLY A 107 -24.08 17.50 -23.24
N GLY A 108 -22.76 17.55 -23.06
CA GLY A 108 -22.15 17.97 -21.78
C GLY A 108 -22.00 19.49 -21.59
N ILE A 109 -22.09 20.29 -22.65
CA ILE A 109 -21.71 21.71 -22.60
C ILE A 109 -22.89 22.63 -22.23
N TYR A 110 -24.13 22.17 -22.33
CA TYR A 110 -25.32 23.00 -22.00
C TYR A 110 -25.72 22.98 -20.52
N GLY A 111 -25.16 22.08 -19.70
CA GLY A 111 -25.53 21.91 -18.29
C GLY A 111 -24.84 22.85 -17.29
N LEU A 112 -23.82 23.60 -17.72
CA LEU A 112 -22.95 24.38 -16.83
C LEU A 112 -23.21 25.90 -16.82
N MET A 113 -24.18 26.40 -17.60
CA MET A 113 -24.42 27.85 -17.75
C MET A 113 -25.70 28.39 -17.09
N THR A 114 -26.47 27.61 -16.33
CA THR A 114 -27.76 28.09 -15.76
C THR A 114 -27.84 28.17 -14.22
N ARG A 115 -26.73 28.29 -13.50
CA ARG A 115 -26.80 28.60 -12.05
C ARG A 115 -25.98 29.83 -11.66
N ALA A 116 -26.59 30.98 -11.87
CA ALA A 116 -26.28 32.22 -11.18
C ALA A 116 -27.38 32.52 -10.14
N GLY A 117 -26.98 32.89 -8.92
CA GLY A 117 -27.78 33.75 -8.04
C GLY A 117 -28.21 33.17 -6.69
N GLY A 118 -27.44 33.46 -5.63
CA GLY A 118 -27.90 33.39 -4.24
C GLY A 118 -26.76 33.40 -3.22
N PRO A 119 -26.75 34.29 -2.20
CA PRO A 119 -25.69 34.30 -1.18
C PRO A 119 -25.80 33.04 -0.31
N ALA A 120 -24.76 32.21 -0.36
CA ALA A 120 -24.66 31.00 0.44
C ALA A 120 -24.53 31.38 1.93
N ARG A 121 -25.60 31.19 2.69
CA ARG A 121 -25.48 30.98 4.13
C ARG A 121 -24.63 29.72 4.31
N ALA A 122 -23.44 29.88 4.90
CA ALA A 122 -22.63 28.78 5.37
C ALA A 122 -23.37 28.08 6.52
N GLY A 123 -24.29 27.19 6.18
CA GLY A 123 -24.75 26.15 7.09
C GLY A 123 -23.59 25.19 7.26
N VAL A 124 -23.16 24.99 8.51
CA VAL A 124 -22.35 23.83 8.88
C VAL A 124 -23.22 22.61 8.64
N VAL A 125 -23.18 22.09 7.43
CA VAL A 125 -23.62 20.73 7.14
C VAL A 125 -22.59 19.87 7.86
N GLY A 126 -23.00 19.26 8.97
CA GLY A 126 -22.22 18.22 9.62
C GLY A 126 -22.01 17.11 8.60
N GLN A 127 -20.88 17.14 7.91
CA GLN A 127 -20.42 16.06 7.09
C GLN A 127 -20.13 14.94 8.07
N SER A 128 -21.07 13.99 8.21
CA SER A 128 -20.81 12.77 8.96
C SER A 128 -19.53 12.18 8.39
N GLY A 129 -18.46 12.23 9.19
CA GLY A 129 -17.19 11.66 8.79
C GLY A 129 -17.44 10.20 8.40
N THR A 130 -16.83 9.74 7.33
CA THR A 130 -16.73 8.31 7.06
C THR A 130 -15.44 7.83 7.68
N THR A 131 -15.49 6.78 8.49
CA THR A 131 -14.27 6.13 8.96
C THR A 131 -13.45 5.69 7.74
N SER A 132 -12.19 6.12 7.68
CA SER A 132 -11.28 5.73 6.60
C SER A 132 -10.25 4.75 7.12
N LEU A 133 -10.19 3.58 6.49
CA LEU A 133 -9.18 2.54 6.76
C LEU A 133 -8.24 2.43 5.57
N GLN A 134 -6.93 2.49 5.81
CA GLN A 134 -5.91 2.35 4.80
C GLN A 134 -4.86 1.34 5.25
N PHE A 135 -4.45 0.47 4.33
CA PHE A 135 -3.39 -0.50 4.55
C PHE A 135 -2.16 -0.11 3.75
N HIS A 136 -1.02 -0.15 4.41
CA HIS A 136 0.26 0.21 3.81
C HIS A 136 1.27 -0.91 4.08
N ALA A 137 2.08 -1.23 3.07
CA ALA A 137 3.13 -2.22 3.19
C ALA A 137 4.50 -1.57 2.92
N SER A 138 5.42 -1.83 3.83
CA SER A 138 6.85 -1.60 3.61
C SER A 138 7.56 -2.94 3.39
N LEU A 139 8.84 -2.91 3.06
CA LEU A 139 9.66 -4.11 2.82
C LEU A 139 9.60 -5.15 3.95
N SER A 140 9.42 -4.70 5.21
CA SER A 140 9.51 -5.57 6.40
C SER A 140 8.31 -5.46 7.33
N SER A 141 7.38 -4.53 7.09
CA SER A 141 6.26 -4.30 7.99
C SER A 141 5.01 -3.86 7.23
N MET A 142 3.86 -4.29 7.72
CA MET A 142 2.56 -3.80 7.29
C MET A 142 1.95 -2.99 8.44
N PHE A 143 1.25 -1.92 8.12
CA PHE A 143 0.52 -1.15 9.11
C PHE A 143 -0.85 -0.78 8.56
N VAL A 144 -1.77 -0.62 9.48
CA VAL A 144 -3.10 -0.10 9.22
C VAL A 144 -3.20 1.30 9.79
N GLU A 145 -3.66 2.22 8.96
CA GLU A 145 -3.90 3.61 9.30
C GLU A 145 -5.40 3.86 9.26
N ILE A 146 -5.93 4.41 10.35
CA ILE A 146 -7.36 4.60 10.53
C ILE A 146 -7.64 6.01 11.04
N ASN A 147 -8.64 6.65 10.43
CA ASN A 147 -9.27 7.86 10.94
C ASN A 147 -10.72 7.52 11.23
N ALA A 148 -11.09 7.45 12.51
CA ALA A 148 -12.43 7.06 12.92
C ALA A 148 -13.35 8.28 12.97
N ALA A 149 -14.53 8.19 12.36
CA ALA A 149 -15.50 9.28 12.35
C ALA A 149 -16.17 9.51 13.72
N ARG A 150 -16.24 8.45 14.50
CA ARG A 150 -16.68 8.40 15.89
C ARG A 150 -15.65 7.59 16.67
N GLU A 151 -15.84 7.48 17.97
CA GLU A 151 -15.02 6.57 18.74
C GLU A 151 -15.31 5.13 18.32
N GLU A 152 -14.27 4.43 17.88
CA GLU A 152 -14.37 3.05 17.36
C GLU A 152 -13.22 2.20 17.88
N THR A 153 -13.45 0.89 17.94
CA THR A 153 -12.44 -0.08 18.34
C THR A 153 -11.96 -0.84 17.11
N LEU A 154 -10.65 -0.78 16.84
CA LEU A 154 -9.99 -1.63 15.85
C LEU A 154 -9.51 -2.90 16.56
N THR A 155 -10.03 -4.05 16.12
CA THR A 155 -9.64 -5.36 16.62
C THR A 155 -8.85 -6.11 15.56
N VAL A 156 -7.68 -6.62 15.94
CA VAL A 156 -6.86 -7.53 15.12
C VAL A 156 -6.93 -8.92 15.74
N ARG A 157 -7.46 -9.88 14.99
CA ARG A 157 -7.61 -11.28 15.42
C ARG A 157 -6.74 -12.21 14.59
N SER A 158 -6.33 -13.34 15.17
CA SER A 158 -5.84 -14.47 14.40
C SER A 158 -7.00 -15.17 13.68
N ILE A 159 -6.68 -16.03 12.72
CA ILE A 159 -7.68 -16.87 12.03
C ILE A 159 -8.46 -17.80 12.98
N ASP A 160 -7.88 -18.13 14.15
CA ASP A 160 -8.52 -18.95 15.19
C ASP A 160 -9.46 -18.13 16.10
N GLY A 161 -9.63 -16.83 15.82
CA GLY A 161 -10.48 -15.91 16.57
C GLY A 161 -9.84 -15.28 17.80
N GLN A 162 -8.59 -15.63 18.13
CA GLN A 162 -7.86 -15.04 19.24
C GLN A 162 -7.58 -13.55 18.96
N VAL A 163 -7.97 -12.67 19.88
CA VAL A 163 -7.63 -11.25 19.81
C VAL A 163 -6.13 -11.08 20.07
N LEU A 164 -5.42 -10.52 19.08
CA LEU A 164 -3.98 -10.25 19.16
C LEU A 164 -3.71 -8.81 19.57
N ASN A 165 -4.54 -7.88 19.12
CA ASN A 165 -4.44 -6.47 19.44
C ASN A 165 -5.82 -5.82 19.38
N GLU A 166 -6.05 -4.86 20.26
CA GLU A 166 -7.28 -4.08 20.33
C GLU A 166 -6.90 -2.62 20.60
N VAL A 167 -7.34 -1.72 19.72
CA VAL A 167 -6.96 -0.31 19.77
C VAL A 167 -8.21 0.54 19.70
N ARG A 168 -8.48 1.27 20.77
CA ARG A 168 -9.52 2.29 20.83
C ARG A 168 -9.05 3.55 20.13
N ILE A 169 -9.86 4.06 19.20
CA ILE A 169 -9.51 5.18 18.33
C ILE A 169 -10.48 6.32 18.60
N PRO A 170 -10.01 7.45 19.16
CA PRO A 170 -10.85 8.62 19.35
C PRO A 170 -11.34 9.18 18.02
N ALA A 171 -12.53 9.80 18.03
CA ALA A 171 -13.12 10.42 16.86
C ALA A 171 -12.21 11.55 16.31
N GLY A 172 -11.96 11.52 15.00
CA GLY A 172 -11.17 12.52 14.29
C GLY A 172 -9.65 12.38 14.42
N GLU A 173 -9.15 11.41 15.19
CA GLU A 173 -7.72 11.15 15.31
C GLU A 173 -7.25 10.12 14.28
N TRP A 174 -6.08 10.37 13.69
CA TRP A 174 -5.37 9.38 12.89
C TRP A 174 -4.58 8.45 13.82
N ARG A 175 -4.80 7.15 13.68
CA ARG A 175 -4.06 6.13 14.40
C ARG A 175 -3.39 5.17 13.42
N ARG A 176 -2.10 4.94 13.65
CA ARG A 176 -1.31 3.95 12.92
C ARG A 176 -1.02 2.76 13.83
N THR A 177 -1.45 1.57 13.41
CA THR A 177 -1.27 0.32 14.14
C THR A 177 -0.45 -0.66 13.30
N PRO A 178 0.70 -1.14 13.80
CA PRO A 178 1.49 -2.13 13.06
C PRO A 178 0.82 -3.50 13.08
N LEU A 179 0.85 -4.19 11.94
CA LEU A 179 0.44 -5.58 11.78
C LEU A 179 1.71 -6.44 11.71
N LEU A 180 2.00 -7.18 12.79
CA LEU A 180 3.24 -7.93 12.93
C LEU A 180 2.98 -9.44 12.92
N ASN A 181 3.72 -10.16 12.08
CA ASN A 181 3.84 -11.61 12.18
C ASN A 181 5.19 -11.98 12.79
N ARG A 182 5.17 -12.56 13.99
CA ARG A 182 6.39 -13.00 14.71
C ARG A 182 6.73 -14.47 14.47
N GLN A 183 5.88 -15.21 13.77
CA GLN A 183 6.03 -16.64 13.51
C GLN A 183 7.03 -16.92 12.38
N GLU A 184 7.52 -18.15 12.31
CA GLU A 184 8.42 -18.58 11.22
C GLU A 184 7.67 -18.65 9.89
N THR A 185 6.41 -19.08 9.92
CA THR A 185 5.53 -19.23 8.76
C THR A 185 4.62 -18.03 8.56
N ALA A 186 4.02 -17.92 7.37
CA ALA A 186 3.03 -16.89 7.09
C ALA A 186 1.78 -17.07 7.96
N ALA A 187 1.22 -15.94 8.40
CA ALA A 187 0.04 -15.88 9.27
C ALA A 187 -1.10 -15.15 8.56
N VAL A 188 -2.34 -15.43 8.97
CA VAL A 188 -3.52 -14.71 8.52
C VAL A 188 -4.14 -14.00 9.71
N LEU A 189 -4.42 -12.72 9.52
CA LEU A 189 -5.09 -11.87 10.50
C LEU A 189 -6.45 -11.40 9.96
N SER A 190 -7.44 -11.29 10.82
CA SER A 190 -8.67 -10.51 10.56
C SER A 190 -8.50 -9.14 11.19
N VAL A 191 -8.78 -8.09 10.43
CA VAL A 191 -8.85 -6.70 10.91
C VAL A 191 -10.30 -6.25 10.83
N GLU A 192 -10.87 -5.95 11.98
CA GLU A 192 -12.27 -5.58 12.16
C GLU A 192 -12.35 -4.21 12.84
N ILE A 193 -13.27 -3.37 12.36
CA ILE A 193 -13.65 -2.11 13.01
C ILE A 193 -15.03 -2.30 13.61
N GLU A 194 -15.22 -1.86 14.85
CA GLU A 194 -16.51 -1.93 15.52
C GLU A 194 -17.62 -1.26 14.70
N GLY A 195 -18.64 -2.07 14.35
CA GLY A 195 -19.79 -1.62 13.57
C GLY A 195 -19.61 -1.70 12.05
N ASP A 196 -18.42 -2.04 11.55
CA ASP A 196 -18.23 -2.42 10.15
C ASP A 196 -18.66 -3.89 9.94
N LYS A 197 -19.25 -4.16 8.79
CA LYS A 197 -19.65 -5.51 8.37
C LYS A 197 -18.56 -6.19 7.55
N LEU A 198 -17.63 -5.42 6.99
CA LEU A 198 -16.54 -5.94 6.20
C LEU A 198 -15.36 -6.27 7.11
N SER A 199 -15.00 -7.56 7.16
CA SER A 199 -13.75 -8.00 7.75
C SER A 199 -12.66 -7.96 6.67
N HIS A 200 -11.54 -7.31 7.00
CA HIS A 200 -10.37 -7.30 6.13
C HIS A 200 -9.46 -8.45 6.51
N ILE A 201 -9.19 -9.35 5.56
CA ILE A 201 -8.27 -10.47 5.80
C ILE A 201 -6.88 -10.08 5.30
N VAL A 202 -5.89 -10.26 6.16
CA VAL A 202 -4.51 -9.88 5.88
C VAL A 202 -3.59 -11.08 6.01
N GLY A 203 -3.02 -11.52 4.89
CA GLY A 203 -1.93 -12.48 4.85
C GLY A 203 -0.58 -11.79 5.06
N LEU A 204 0.12 -12.13 6.14
CA LEU A 204 1.43 -11.59 6.46
C LEU A 204 2.53 -12.63 6.26
N PRO A 205 3.67 -12.27 5.62
CA PRO A 205 4.80 -13.18 5.49
C PRO A 205 5.40 -13.54 6.86
N GLY A 206 5.95 -14.74 6.98
CA GLY A 206 6.68 -15.19 8.18
C GLY A 206 8.13 -14.73 8.21
N ARG A 207 9.00 -15.43 8.95
CA ARG A 207 10.47 -15.25 8.89
C ARG A 207 11.15 -16.13 7.85
N VAL A 208 10.53 -17.25 7.50
CA VAL A 208 11.02 -18.22 6.52
C VAL A 208 10.07 -18.24 5.32
N GLN A 209 10.62 -18.45 4.13
CA GLN A 209 9.82 -18.66 2.92
C GLN A 209 9.21 -20.07 2.95
N THR A 210 7.91 -20.18 2.74
CA THR A 210 7.25 -21.50 2.70
C THR A 210 7.47 -22.19 1.37
N SER A 211 7.67 -23.50 1.35
CA SER A 211 7.88 -24.31 0.13
C SER A 211 6.58 -24.78 -0.55
N LEU A 212 5.40 -24.31 -0.09
CA LEU A 212 4.11 -24.73 -0.62
C LEU A 212 3.79 -24.04 -1.96
N GLN A 213 4.33 -24.60 -3.05
CA GLN A 213 4.15 -24.07 -4.40
C GLN A 213 2.75 -24.34 -4.97
N THR A 214 2.16 -25.50 -4.65
CA THR A 214 0.84 -25.92 -5.11
C THR A 214 -0.07 -26.24 -3.93
N GLY A 215 -1.36 -25.98 -4.09
CA GLY A 215 -2.33 -26.24 -3.04
C GLY A 215 -3.75 -25.85 -3.40
N SER A 216 -4.64 -26.08 -2.45
CA SER A 216 -6.03 -25.66 -2.51
C SER A 216 -6.53 -25.31 -1.11
N GLY A 217 -7.46 -24.38 -1.02
CA GLY A 217 -7.98 -23.87 0.24
C GLY A 217 -8.99 -22.76 0.01
N ASN A 218 -9.39 -22.04 1.05
CA ASN A 218 -10.19 -20.81 0.89
C ASN A 218 -9.31 -19.59 0.57
N LEU A 219 -9.90 -18.40 0.41
CA LEU A 219 -9.14 -17.17 0.12
C LEU A 219 -8.15 -16.79 1.23
N ALA A 220 -8.49 -17.06 2.49
CA ALA A 220 -7.57 -16.81 3.61
C ALA A 220 -6.34 -17.72 3.54
N GLU A 221 -6.53 -19.01 3.26
CA GLU A 221 -5.44 -19.97 3.07
C GLU A 221 -4.61 -19.66 1.82
N PHE A 222 -5.27 -19.22 0.75
CA PHE A 222 -4.60 -18.73 -0.45
C PHE A 222 -3.74 -17.51 -0.17
N ALA A 223 -4.27 -16.49 0.53
CA ALA A 223 -3.52 -15.30 0.93
C ALA A 223 -2.32 -15.65 1.81
N ARG A 224 -2.48 -16.60 2.74
CA ARG A 224 -1.37 -17.15 3.54
C ARG A 224 -0.29 -17.79 2.69
N ALA A 225 -0.69 -18.65 1.76
CA ALA A 225 0.24 -19.37 0.87
C ALA A 225 0.99 -18.39 -0.03
N LEU A 226 0.29 -17.41 -0.60
CA LEU A 226 0.85 -16.38 -1.46
C LEU A 226 1.86 -15.50 -0.67
N ALA A 227 1.48 -15.06 0.53
CA ALA A 227 2.34 -14.27 1.41
C ALA A 227 3.59 -15.06 1.86
N GLY A 228 3.43 -16.35 2.15
CA GLY A 228 4.54 -17.23 2.55
C GLY A 228 5.51 -17.53 1.42
N TRP A 229 5.00 -17.76 0.21
CA TRP A 229 5.82 -18.08 -0.95
C TRP A 229 6.55 -16.85 -1.51
N TYR A 230 5.85 -15.73 -1.70
CA TYR A 230 6.43 -14.52 -2.31
C TYR A 230 6.98 -13.52 -1.30
N ARG A 231 6.83 -13.78 0.02
CA ARG A 231 7.31 -12.90 1.09
C ARG A 231 6.68 -11.48 1.04
N SER A 232 5.49 -11.36 0.47
CA SER A 232 4.79 -10.08 0.27
C SER A 232 3.43 -10.11 0.99
N PRO A 233 3.07 -9.06 1.75
CA PRO A 233 1.74 -8.95 2.33
C PRO A 233 0.61 -9.02 1.30
N VAL A 234 -0.50 -9.62 1.71
CA VAL A 234 -1.71 -9.80 0.88
C VAL A 234 -2.91 -9.27 1.66
N LEU A 235 -3.64 -8.32 1.09
CA LEU A 235 -4.89 -7.81 1.62
C LEU A 235 -6.06 -8.39 0.80
N VAL A 236 -7.05 -8.95 1.49
CA VAL A 236 -8.25 -9.51 0.89
C VAL A 236 -9.48 -8.77 1.43
N GLU A 237 -10.22 -8.13 0.52
CA GLU A 237 -11.40 -7.31 0.77
C GLU A 237 -12.57 -7.86 -0.05
N VAL A 238 -13.14 -8.97 0.43
CA VAL A 238 -14.21 -9.68 -0.30
C VAL A 238 -15.39 -9.96 0.62
N ALA A 239 -16.59 -10.01 0.05
CA ALA A 239 -17.79 -10.37 0.78
C ALA A 239 -17.83 -11.86 1.20
N GLN A 240 -17.16 -12.74 0.43
CA GLN A 240 -17.21 -14.20 0.61
C GLN A 240 -15.81 -14.83 0.73
N PRO A 241 -15.14 -14.71 1.90
CA PRO A 241 -13.76 -15.19 2.07
C PRO A 241 -13.63 -16.72 2.09
N THR A 242 -14.74 -17.45 2.18
CA THR A 242 -14.78 -18.90 2.23
C THR A 242 -14.73 -19.57 0.84
N GLN A 243 -14.70 -18.78 -0.24
CA GLN A 243 -14.66 -19.32 -1.60
C GLN A 243 -13.40 -20.17 -1.83
N PRO A 244 -13.54 -21.40 -2.38
CA PRO A 244 -12.40 -22.28 -2.59
C PRO A 244 -11.54 -21.83 -3.77
N VAL A 245 -10.24 -21.73 -3.56
CA VAL A 245 -9.20 -21.35 -4.52
C VAL A 245 -8.22 -22.51 -4.68
N ARG A 246 -7.77 -22.73 -5.91
CA ARG A 246 -6.65 -23.63 -6.22
C ARG A 246 -5.50 -22.77 -6.74
N TRP A 247 -4.28 -23.07 -6.34
CA TRP A 247 -3.11 -22.30 -6.75
C TRP A 247 -1.93 -23.16 -7.16
N ASN A 248 -1.13 -22.57 -8.04
CA ASN A 248 0.18 -23.08 -8.46
C ASN A 248 1.10 -21.89 -8.76
N PHE A 249 2.02 -21.62 -7.84
CA PHE A 249 2.93 -20.48 -7.91
C PHE A 249 4.09 -20.77 -8.87
N THR A 250 3.86 -20.55 -10.17
CA THR A 250 4.88 -20.67 -11.23
C THR A 250 5.35 -19.32 -11.75
N GLN A 251 4.64 -18.25 -11.41
CA GLN A 251 4.92 -16.89 -11.84
C GLN A 251 6.05 -16.27 -11.02
N SER A 252 6.69 -15.25 -11.58
CA SER A 252 7.80 -14.55 -10.95
C SER A 252 7.35 -13.61 -9.83
N GLY A 253 6.16 -13.05 -9.90
CA GLY A 253 5.64 -12.07 -8.95
C GLY A 253 4.34 -12.51 -8.26
N PRO A 254 4.06 -11.97 -7.05
CA PRO A 254 2.87 -12.32 -6.30
C PRO A 254 1.57 -11.86 -6.98
N THR A 255 1.57 -10.69 -7.61
CA THR A 255 0.40 -10.17 -8.35
C THR A 255 0.07 -11.04 -9.56
N GLU A 256 1.07 -11.45 -10.34
CA GLU A 256 0.87 -12.33 -11.50
C GLU A 256 0.35 -13.70 -11.08
N ALA A 257 0.89 -14.25 -10.00
CA ALA A 257 0.45 -15.51 -9.43
C ALA A 257 -0.98 -15.44 -8.91
N ALA A 258 -1.34 -14.34 -8.24
CA ALA A 258 -2.69 -14.09 -7.78
C ALA A 258 -3.69 -13.96 -8.94
N SER A 259 -3.37 -13.15 -9.94
CA SER A 259 -4.22 -12.98 -11.12
C SER A 259 -4.41 -14.30 -11.86
N ALA A 260 -3.37 -15.14 -11.96
CA ALA A 260 -3.48 -16.45 -12.60
C ALA A 260 -4.36 -17.43 -11.80
N ALA A 261 -4.24 -17.45 -10.47
CA ALA A 261 -5.04 -18.32 -9.61
C ALA A 261 -6.52 -17.90 -9.55
N LEU A 262 -6.82 -16.61 -9.73
CA LEU A 262 -8.15 -16.02 -9.59
C LEU A 262 -8.80 -15.61 -10.93
N GLN A 263 -8.22 -15.99 -12.07
CA GLN A 263 -8.65 -15.53 -13.40
C GLN A 263 -10.14 -15.76 -13.70
N ASP A 264 -10.67 -16.91 -13.28
CA ASP A 264 -12.06 -17.31 -13.51
C ASP A 264 -12.99 -17.01 -12.32
N MET A 265 -12.52 -16.20 -11.38
CA MET A 265 -13.25 -15.83 -10.16
C MET A 265 -13.74 -14.37 -10.24
N PRO A 266 -14.77 -13.98 -9.45
CA PRO A 266 -15.31 -12.61 -9.45
C PRO A 266 -14.43 -11.63 -8.65
N PHE A 267 -13.11 -11.81 -8.72
CA PHE A 267 -12.14 -10.99 -8.00
C PHE A 267 -11.28 -10.17 -8.95
N THR A 268 -10.75 -9.09 -8.42
CA THR A 268 -9.75 -8.23 -9.04
C THR A 268 -8.50 -8.25 -8.19
N VAL A 269 -7.35 -8.33 -8.85
CA VAL A 269 -6.03 -8.32 -8.20
C VAL A 269 -5.30 -7.05 -8.60
N GLU A 270 -4.90 -6.27 -7.61
CA GLU A 270 -4.22 -4.99 -7.79
C GLU A 270 -2.90 -4.94 -7.00
N SER A 271 -1.92 -4.22 -7.53
CA SER A 271 -0.75 -3.76 -6.76
C SER A 271 -0.89 -2.25 -6.61
N ARG A 272 -1.39 -1.82 -5.45
CA ARG A 272 -1.57 -0.41 -5.12
C ARG A 272 -0.29 0.20 -4.52
N ASP A 273 0.48 -0.66 -3.87
CA ASP A 273 1.80 -0.41 -3.31
C ASP A 273 2.74 -1.50 -3.88
N PRO A 274 3.98 -1.18 -4.28
CA PRO A 274 4.93 -2.17 -4.80
C PRO A 274 5.09 -3.40 -3.90
N ASN A 275 4.78 -3.30 -2.61
CA ASN A 275 4.93 -4.39 -1.64
C ASN A 275 3.61 -5.05 -1.20
N LEU A 276 2.44 -4.55 -1.62
CA LEU A 276 1.13 -5.08 -1.22
C LEU A 276 0.35 -5.62 -2.41
N VAL A 277 -0.07 -6.89 -2.31
CA VAL A 277 -1.07 -7.44 -3.22
C VAL A 277 -2.46 -7.26 -2.61
N ARG A 278 -3.37 -6.64 -3.35
CA ARG A 278 -4.77 -6.47 -2.96
C ARG A 278 -5.67 -7.36 -3.81
N ILE A 279 -6.56 -8.10 -3.16
CA ILE A 279 -7.59 -8.92 -3.76
C ILE A 279 -8.93 -8.35 -3.30
N ALA A 280 -9.78 -7.95 -4.23
CA ALA A 280 -11.09 -7.38 -3.93
C ALA A 280 -12.17 -7.97 -4.86
N ASP A 281 -13.44 -7.83 -4.49
CA ASP A 281 -14.55 -8.13 -5.39
C ASP A 281 -14.50 -7.22 -6.64
N ARG A 282 -14.93 -7.76 -7.79
CA ARG A 282 -15.00 -7.02 -9.07
C ARG A 282 -16.24 -6.13 -9.19
#